data_AF-F8MZB9-F1
#
_entry.id   AF-F8MZB9-F1
#
_cell.length_a   1.000
_cell.length_b   1.000
_cell.length_c   1.000
_cell.angle_alpha   90.00
_cell.angle_beta   90.00
_cell.angle_gamma   90.00
#
_symmetry.space_group_name_H-M   'P 1'
#
loop_
_entity.id
_entity.type
_entity.pdbx_description
1 polymer ?
#
loop_
_entity_poly.entity_id
_entity_poly.type
_entity_poly.pdbx_seq_one_letter_code
_entity_poly.pdbx_strand_id
1 'polypeptide(L)'
;MPLQFQRSLPLLPSSSTPDVSSAMNEILKESELPGAPSPLPATRSHEESVLDKSLRLALSLHSTSPSSFFTEEENHAPTTPCPYRKIGAGACGAIFAQEGKSVVVKLAKDPNSKELWNDFQQHRKISRLLNRVYQVEEVRVPKLLGFVPPKNTEFWDAEPGLTKAAENICTVPTHALIAERILPLPRSTRHLLIEKYCAPRGKQKALANPANNDCLVRVYLGSTNGKSSSMFFSLRNLKLHLNQLIELNLDIEELARRMGIALAVMHWGAKTDARDVEFVLGSSSTKKATLEDDLDNIEDDAEAQYVGPSTYRGLEDFFCRETEMWVLDFNQVRNITSNDAGVALAVEAVKLNDPYFPKPLKESEAEKQAWKAFTVSYLENSTTILEQALENDKELGGEILALPRKFVLGIVELEKERMTRREGANA
;
A
#
# COMPACT_ATOMS: atom_id res chain seq x y z
N MET A 1 21.39 -32.22 5.70
CA MET A 1 20.02 -32.75 5.86
C MET A 1 19.06 -31.65 5.43
N PRO A 2 18.12 -31.89 4.52
CA PRO A 2 17.21 -30.85 4.07
C PRO A 2 16.19 -30.54 5.17
N LEU A 3 16.07 -29.25 5.52
CA LEU A 3 15.05 -28.72 6.42
C LEU A 3 13.68 -29.04 5.84
N GLN A 4 12.90 -29.87 6.55
CA GLN A 4 11.51 -30.12 6.22
C GLN A 4 10.73 -28.81 6.40
N PHE A 5 10.21 -28.27 5.29
CA PHE A 5 9.21 -27.21 5.30
C PHE A 5 7.94 -27.73 5.99
N GLN A 6 7.69 -27.31 7.23
CA GLN A 6 6.37 -27.45 7.83
C GLN A 6 5.39 -26.51 7.13
N ARG A 7 4.20 -27.02 6.81
CA ARG A 7 3.11 -26.25 6.20
C ARG A 7 2.66 -25.13 7.16
N SER A 8 2.91 -23.88 6.79
CA SER A 8 2.29 -22.71 7.42
C SER A 8 0.77 -22.76 7.23
N LEU A 9 0.02 -22.56 8.31
CA LEU A 9 -1.43 -22.42 8.26
C LEU A 9 -1.78 -20.97 7.87
N PRO A 10 -2.74 -20.75 6.95
CA PRO A 10 -3.23 -19.41 6.65
C PRO A 10 -3.76 -18.73 7.91
N LEU A 11 -3.76 -17.38 7.95
CA LEU A 11 -4.39 -16.63 9.04
C LEU A 11 -5.85 -17.07 9.14
N LEU A 12 -6.20 -17.76 10.22
CA LEU A 12 -7.54 -18.32 10.42
C LEU A 12 -8.55 -17.20 10.69
N PRO A 13 -9.81 -17.32 10.24
CA PRO A 13 -10.87 -16.42 10.68
C PRO A 13 -11.05 -16.54 12.21
N SER A 14 -11.18 -15.37 12.84
CA SER A 14 -11.17 -15.10 14.28
C SER A 14 -11.76 -16.19 15.18
N SER A 15 -10.92 -16.82 16.01
CA SER A 15 -11.35 -17.40 17.29
C SER A 15 -10.63 -16.64 18.41
N SER A 16 -11.27 -15.59 18.94
CA SER A 16 -10.72 -14.80 20.05
C SER A 16 -10.57 -15.67 21.30
N THR A 17 -9.35 -15.85 21.81
CA THR A 17 -9.13 -16.38 23.15
C THR A 17 -9.59 -15.34 24.20
N PRO A 18 -10.10 -15.76 25.38
CA PRO A 18 -10.74 -14.84 26.34
C PRO A 18 -9.81 -13.72 26.85
N ASP A 19 -8.52 -14.00 26.95
CA ASP A 19 -7.50 -13.07 27.48
C ASP A 19 -7.21 -11.92 26.50
N VAL A 20 -7.15 -12.22 25.20
CA VAL A 20 -6.98 -11.24 24.12
C VAL A 20 -8.18 -10.29 24.06
N SER A 21 -9.40 -10.81 24.26
CA SER A 21 -10.61 -9.99 24.25
C SER A 21 -10.65 -8.98 25.40
N SER A 22 -10.21 -9.35 26.61
CA SER A 22 -10.16 -8.44 27.75
C SER A 22 -9.13 -7.33 27.54
N ALA A 23 -7.90 -7.67 27.16
CA ALA A 23 -6.83 -6.71 26.89
C ALA A 23 -7.16 -5.76 25.73
N MET A 24 -7.82 -6.27 24.69
CA MET A 24 -8.30 -5.47 23.55
C MET A 24 -9.32 -4.43 24.00
N ASN A 25 -10.28 -4.81 24.86
CA ASN A 25 -11.27 -3.88 25.40
C ASN A 25 -10.65 -2.78 26.26
N GLU A 26 -9.59 -3.08 27.01
CA GLU A 26 -8.85 -2.06 27.78
C GLU A 26 -8.14 -1.05 26.87
N ILE A 27 -7.45 -1.52 25.82
CA ILE A 27 -6.76 -0.64 24.86
C ILE A 27 -7.75 0.27 24.14
N LEU A 28 -8.92 -0.27 23.75
CA LEU A 28 -9.96 0.53 23.12
C LEU A 28 -10.48 1.63 24.06
N LYS A 29 -10.65 1.33 25.36
CA LYS A 29 -11.01 2.34 26.37
C LYS A 29 -9.91 3.40 26.53
N GLU A 30 -8.64 3.01 26.58
CA GLU A 30 -7.51 3.95 26.66
C GLU A 30 -7.37 4.85 25.41
N SER A 31 -7.97 4.43 24.29
CA SER A 31 -8.00 5.17 23.03
C SER A 31 -9.16 6.17 22.92
N GLU A 32 -10.05 6.24 23.92
CA GLU A 32 -11.19 7.15 23.97
C GLU A 32 -10.85 8.45 24.71
N LEU A 33 -11.47 9.57 24.28
CA LEU A 33 -11.33 10.85 24.97
C LEU A 33 -12.08 10.84 26.33
N PRO A 34 -11.50 11.37 27.42
CA PRO A 34 -12.19 11.48 28.70
C PRO A 34 -13.46 12.35 28.59
N GLY A 35 -14.62 11.81 28.95
CA GLY A 35 -15.87 12.57 29.03
C GLY A 35 -16.68 12.70 27.73
N ALA A 36 -16.48 11.80 26.75
CA ALA A 36 -17.28 11.79 25.54
C ALA A 36 -18.79 11.67 25.83
N PRO A 37 -19.64 12.59 25.32
CA PRO A 37 -21.09 12.44 25.43
C PRO A 37 -21.56 11.18 24.68
N SER A 38 -22.62 10.54 25.21
CA SER A 38 -23.45 9.54 24.52
C SER A 38 -23.97 10.07 23.16
N PRO A 39 -24.30 9.19 22.21
CA PRO A 39 -24.34 9.55 20.79
C PRO A 39 -25.37 10.63 20.48
N LEU A 40 -24.92 11.66 19.77
CA LEU A 40 -25.80 12.63 19.12
C LEU A 40 -26.56 11.95 17.96
N PRO A 41 -27.80 12.38 17.68
CA PRO A 41 -28.70 11.67 16.77
C PRO A 41 -28.13 11.60 15.35
N ALA A 42 -28.50 10.51 14.67
CA ALA A 42 -28.16 10.19 13.30
C ALA A 42 -28.16 11.42 12.39
N THR A 43 -27.08 11.56 11.63
CA THR A 43 -26.93 12.49 10.53
C THR A 43 -28.16 12.44 9.63
N ARG A 44 -28.72 13.63 9.33
CA ARG A 44 -29.78 13.80 8.33
C ARG A 44 -29.40 13.05 7.07
N SER A 45 -30.33 12.24 6.55
CA SER A 45 -30.23 11.59 5.24
C SER A 45 -30.11 12.66 4.16
N HIS A 46 -28.88 13.08 3.86
CA HIS A 46 -28.60 13.80 2.62
C HIS A 46 -28.83 12.81 1.49
N GLU A 47 -29.67 13.18 0.52
CA GLU A 47 -29.80 12.41 -0.72
C GLU A 47 -28.41 12.28 -1.36
N GLU A 48 -27.88 11.06 -1.39
CA GLU A 48 -26.60 10.75 -2.00
C GLU A 48 -26.65 11.14 -3.48
N SER A 49 -25.72 11.99 -3.92
CA SER A 49 -25.71 12.42 -5.31
C SER A 49 -25.38 11.22 -6.23
N VAL A 50 -25.90 11.24 -7.46
CA VAL A 50 -25.58 10.20 -8.46
C VAL A 50 -24.06 10.08 -8.68
N LEU A 51 -23.36 11.21 -8.58
CA LEU A 51 -21.90 11.26 -8.68
C LEU A 51 -21.22 10.52 -7.52
N ASP A 52 -21.67 10.74 -6.28
CA ASP A 52 -21.11 10.09 -5.09
C ASP A 52 -21.37 8.59 -5.10
N LYS A 53 -22.59 8.18 -5.44
CA LYS A 53 -22.94 6.77 -5.61
C LYS A 53 -22.08 6.09 -6.69
N SER A 54 -21.83 6.78 -7.79
CA SER A 54 -20.99 6.24 -8.89
C SER A 54 -19.52 6.13 -8.47
N LEU A 55 -19.01 7.12 -7.74
CA LEU A 55 -17.66 7.08 -7.18
C LEU A 55 -17.50 6.02 -6.12
N ARG A 56 -18.48 5.86 -5.23
CA ARG A 56 -18.52 4.78 -4.23
C ARG A 56 -18.36 3.44 -4.93
N LEU A 57 -19.26 3.12 -5.87
CA LEU A 57 -19.23 1.85 -6.59
C LEU A 57 -17.92 1.62 -7.33
N ALA A 58 -17.32 2.67 -7.90
CA ALA A 58 -16.09 2.56 -8.67
C ALA A 58 -14.81 2.45 -7.82
N LEU A 59 -14.84 2.94 -6.58
CA LEU A 59 -13.72 2.92 -5.63
C LEU A 59 -13.85 1.83 -4.56
N SER A 60 -15.03 1.23 -4.41
CA SER A 60 -15.25 0.05 -3.57
C SER A 60 -14.30 -1.07 -4.00
N LEU A 61 -13.74 -1.76 -3.00
CA LEU A 61 -12.88 -2.91 -3.23
C LEU A 61 -13.65 -4.01 -3.96
N HIS A 62 -12.96 -4.71 -4.86
CA HIS A 62 -13.52 -5.74 -5.74
C HIS A 62 -14.57 -5.25 -6.75
N SER A 63 -14.73 -3.93 -6.89
CA SER A 63 -15.53 -3.38 -7.99
C SER A 63 -14.86 -3.65 -9.32
N THR A 64 -15.62 -4.21 -10.25
CA THR A 64 -15.16 -4.48 -11.61
C THR A 64 -15.66 -3.41 -12.56
N SER A 65 -14.80 -2.97 -13.47
CA SER A 65 -15.16 -2.02 -14.51
C SER A 65 -14.57 -2.45 -15.84
N PRO A 66 -15.36 -2.39 -16.94
CA PRO A 66 -14.83 -2.62 -18.26
C PRO A 66 -13.82 -1.51 -18.62
N SER A 67 -12.63 -1.91 -19.03
CA SER A 67 -11.63 -1.02 -19.58
C SER A 67 -12.08 -0.59 -20.98
N SER A 68 -12.69 0.58 -21.07
CA SER A 68 -13.26 1.14 -22.31
C SER A 68 -12.21 1.60 -23.35
N PHE A 69 -11.05 0.93 -23.41
CA PHE A 69 -9.99 1.25 -24.36
C PHE A 69 -9.52 0.10 -25.24
N PHE A 70 -9.75 -1.16 -24.87
CA PHE A 70 -9.28 -2.26 -25.71
C PHE A 70 -10.40 -2.63 -26.68
N THR A 71 -10.31 -2.09 -27.89
CA THR A 71 -11.03 -2.66 -29.03
C THR A 71 -10.33 -3.97 -29.41
N GLU A 72 -11.07 -4.95 -29.96
CA GLU A 72 -10.49 -6.20 -30.48
C GLU A 72 -9.38 -5.97 -31.53
N GLU A 73 -9.28 -4.76 -32.10
CA GLU A 73 -8.24 -4.35 -33.04
C GLU A 73 -6.84 -4.18 -32.41
N GLU A 74 -6.71 -3.88 -31.11
CA GLU A 74 -5.40 -3.71 -30.44
C GLU A 74 -4.75 -5.02 -29.95
N ASN A 75 -5.40 -6.18 -30.14
CA ASN A 75 -4.73 -7.49 -30.08
C ASN A 75 -3.77 -7.70 -31.26
N HIS A 76 -3.83 -6.85 -32.30
CA HIS A 76 -2.75 -6.75 -33.25
C HIS A 76 -1.62 -5.96 -32.59
N ALA A 77 -0.56 -6.68 -32.22
CA ALA A 77 0.67 -6.09 -31.71
C ALA A 77 1.01 -4.85 -32.56
N PRO A 78 1.14 -3.65 -31.97
CA PRO A 78 1.65 -2.52 -32.73
C PRO A 78 3.00 -2.96 -33.31
N THR A 79 3.16 -2.82 -34.63
CA THR A 79 4.36 -3.21 -35.37
C THR A 79 5.63 -2.49 -34.85
N THR A 80 5.45 -1.50 -33.98
CA THR A 80 6.48 -0.78 -33.23
C THR A 80 6.21 -0.88 -31.72
N PRO A 81 7.21 -1.23 -30.89
CA PRO A 81 7.07 -1.23 -29.43
C PRO A 81 6.62 0.13 -28.89
N CYS A 82 5.61 0.17 -28.03
CA CYS A 82 5.23 1.41 -27.35
C CYS A 82 6.43 1.96 -26.55
N PRO A 83 6.76 3.26 -26.65
CA PRO A 83 7.90 3.82 -25.94
C PRO A 83 7.69 3.80 -24.43
N TYR A 84 8.79 3.69 -23.67
CA TYR A 84 8.74 3.89 -22.22
C TYR A 84 8.29 5.31 -21.89
N ARG A 85 7.45 5.43 -20.87
CA ARG A 85 6.96 6.71 -20.35
C ARG A 85 7.13 6.74 -18.84
N LYS A 86 7.56 7.88 -18.31
CA LYS A 86 7.59 8.13 -16.86
C LYS A 86 6.16 8.22 -16.30
N ILE A 87 5.80 7.27 -15.46
CA ILE A 87 4.49 7.21 -14.80
C ILE A 87 4.52 7.63 -13.31
N GLY A 88 5.71 7.59 -12.68
CA GLY A 88 5.90 7.89 -11.27
C GLY A 88 7.27 8.51 -10.99
N ALA A 89 7.43 9.23 -9.89
CA ALA A 89 8.74 9.63 -9.37
C ALA A 89 8.63 10.02 -7.89
N GLY A 90 9.57 9.52 -7.08
CA GLY A 90 9.72 9.80 -5.66
C GLY A 90 11.15 10.26 -5.34
N ALA A 91 11.54 10.26 -4.07
CA ALA A 91 12.90 10.64 -3.66
C ALA A 91 13.95 9.63 -4.17
N CYS A 92 13.68 8.33 -4.02
CA CYS A 92 14.60 7.25 -4.35
C CYS A 92 14.73 6.97 -5.86
N GLY A 93 13.69 7.24 -6.66
CA GLY A 93 13.67 6.83 -8.06
C GLY A 93 12.55 7.39 -8.93
N ALA A 94 12.59 7.04 -10.20
CA ALA A 94 11.55 7.33 -11.20
C ALA A 94 10.99 6.03 -11.79
N ILE A 95 9.68 5.98 -12.01
CA ILE A 95 8.96 4.79 -12.49
C ILE A 95 8.66 4.97 -13.98
N PHE A 96 9.04 3.98 -14.77
CA PHE A 96 8.80 3.90 -16.20
C PHE A 96 7.92 2.70 -16.53
N ALA A 97 7.00 2.88 -17.46
CA ALA A 97 6.16 1.82 -17.99
C ALA A 97 5.97 1.96 -19.50
N GLN A 98 5.57 0.88 -20.14
CA GLN A 98 5.09 0.89 -21.52
C GLN A 98 3.58 0.65 -21.52
N GLU A 99 2.88 1.26 -22.48
CA GLU A 99 1.46 0.98 -22.67
C GLU A 99 1.27 -0.47 -23.12
N GLY A 100 0.21 -1.12 -22.63
CA GLY A 100 -0.07 -2.54 -22.92
C GLY A 100 0.91 -3.55 -22.30
N LYS A 101 1.74 -3.14 -21.32
CA LYS A 101 2.55 -4.05 -20.51
C LYS A 101 2.15 -3.98 -19.03
N SER A 102 2.17 -5.13 -18.35
CA SER A 102 1.93 -5.26 -16.90
C SER A 102 3.17 -5.02 -16.03
N VAL A 103 4.26 -4.51 -16.59
CA VAL A 103 5.55 -4.35 -15.88
C VAL A 103 5.94 -2.88 -15.79
N VAL A 104 6.54 -2.52 -14.66
CA VAL A 104 7.21 -1.24 -14.42
C VAL A 104 8.69 -1.45 -14.16
N VAL A 105 9.48 -0.44 -14.51
CA VAL A 105 10.89 -0.34 -14.14
C VAL A 105 11.08 0.92 -13.29
N LYS A 106 11.47 0.75 -12.03
CA LYS A 106 11.87 1.82 -11.11
C LYS A 106 13.37 2.03 -11.24
N LEU A 107 13.79 3.18 -11.74
CA LEU A 107 15.20 3.56 -11.87
C LEU A 107 15.61 4.44 -10.71
N ALA A 108 16.78 4.16 -10.12
CA ALA A 108 17.33 5.01 -9.08
C ALA A 108 17.71 6.38 -9.65
N LYS A 109 17.43 7.45 -8.89
CA LYS A 109 17.85 8.81 -9.26
C LYS A 109 19.34 9.03 -9.04
N ASP A 110 19.89 8.41 -7.99
CA ASP A 110 21.32 8.38 -7.68
C ASP A 110 21.81 6.93 -7.75
N PRO A 111 22.75 6.60 -8.66
CA PRO A 111 23.28 5.24 -8.79
C PRO A 111 24.08 4.77 -7.57
N ASN A 112 24.49 5.68 -6.68
CA ASN A 112 25.21 5.33 -5.44
C ASN A 112 24.25 5.13 -4.25
N SER A 113 22.98 5.47 -4.40
CA SER A 113 21.99 5.30 -3.34
C SER A 113 21.66 3.83 -3.13
N LYS A 114 21.63 3.44 -1.85
CA LYS A 114 21.21 2.09 -1.42
C LYS A 114 19.70 1.96 -1.28
N GLU A 115 18.94 3.05 -1.42
CA GLU A 115 17.49 3.05 -1.16
C GLU A 115 16.73 2.10 -2.09
N LEU A 116 17.11 2.01 -3.37
CA LEU A 116 16.43 1.10 -4.30
C LEU A 116 16.79 -0.37 -4.06
N TRP A 117 18.00 -0.63 -3.56
CA TRP A 117 18.38 -1.98 -3.13
C TRP A 117 17.63 -2.38 -1.86
N ASN A 118 17.50 -1.45 -0.90
CA ASN A 118 16.67 -1.66 0.29
C ASN A 118 15.21 -1.94 -0.10
N ASP A 119 14.65 -1.18 -1.05
CA ASP A 119 13.32 -1.42 -1.61
C ASP A 119 13.21 -2.86 -2.12
N PHE A 120 14.15 -3.32 -2.95
CA PHE A 120 14.16 -4.70 -3.44
C PHE A 120 14.18 -5.74 -2.32
N GLN A 121 15.09 -5.60 -1.34
CA GLN A 121 15.23 -6.57 -0.24
C GLN A 121 13.97 -6.64 0.63
N GLN A 122 13.45 -5.46 1.02
CA GLN A 122 12.27 -5.36 1.88
C GLN A 122 11.00 -5.79 1.12
N HIS A 123 10.86 -5.42 -0.15
CA HIS A 123 9.77 -5.86 -1.03
C HIS A 123 9.75 -7.38 -1.17
N ARG A 124 10.89 -8.02 -1.46
CA ARG A 124 11.00 -9.49 -1.55
C ARG A 124 10.53 -10.16 -0.26
N LYS A 125 11.05 -9.69 0.88
CA LYS A 125 10.73 -10.23 2.21
C LYS A 125 9.24 -10.11 2.54
N ILE A 126 8.68 -8.91 2.39
CA ILE A 126 7.29 -8.59 2.74
C ILE A 126 6.32 -9.30 1.78
N SER A 127 6.60 -9.28 0.47
CA SER A 127 5.78 -9.96 -0.55
C SER A 127 5.71 -11.46 -0.32
N ARG A 128 6.84 -12.11 0.00
CA ARG A 128 6.87 -13.55 0.33
C ARG A 128 5.98 -13.87 1.53
N LEU A 129 6.06 -13.07 2.58
CA LEU A 129 5.28 -13.31 3.81
C LEU A 129 3.79 -13.08 3.60
N LEU A 130 3.40 -11.96 2.98
CA LEU A 130 2.00 -11.66 2.69
C LEU A 130 1.40 -12.70 1.73
N ASN A 131 2.06 -12.98 0.61
CA ASN A 131 1.44 -13.79 -0.46
C ASN A 131 1.55 -15.30 -0.24
N ARG A 132 2.64 -15.79 0.39
CA ARG A 132 2.92 -17.24 0.46
C ARG A 132 2.82 -17.81 1.86
N VAL A 133 3.33 -17.10 2.87
CA VAL A 133 3.38 -17.63 4.24
C VAL A 133 2.03 -17.43 4.93
N TYR A 134 1.54 -16.20 4.97
CA TYR A 134 0.28 -15.85 5.63
C TYR A 134 -0.92 -15.84 4.69
N GLN A 135 -0.68 -15.81 3.37
CA GLN A 135 -1.71 -15.84 2.32
C GLN A 135 -2.78 -14.75 2.52
N VAL A 136 -2.33 -13.53 2.80
CA VAL A 136 -3.19 -12.35 2.97
C VAL A 136 -3.80 -11.97 1.62
N GLU A 137 -5.13 -12.03 1.52
CA GLU A 137 -5.87 -11.65 0.31
C GLU A 137 -6.37 -10.20 0.38
N GLU A 138 -6.36 -9.61 1.57
CA GLU A 138 -6.84 -8.26 1.86
C GLU A 138 -6.05 -7.13 1.21
N VAL A 139 -4.75 -7.32 1.00
CA VAL A 139 -3.86 -6.29 0.44
C VAL A 139 -2.93 -6.95 -0.55
N ARG A 140 -2.76 -6.32 -1.71
CA ARG A 140 -1.83 -6.76 -2.73
C ARG A 140 -0.48 -6.07 -2.58
N VAL A 141 0.58 -6.82 -2.83
CA VAL A 141 1.92 -6.29 -3.07
C VAL A 141 2.23 -6.54 -4.54
N PRO A 142 2.73 -5.55 -5.30
CA PRO A 142 3.18 -5.79 -6.67
C PRO A 142 4.13 -6.98 -6.75
N LYS A 143 3.97 -7.90 -7.71
CA LYS A 143 4.93 -8.98 -7.89
C LYS A 143 6.31 -8.40 -8.18
N LEU A 144 7.32 -8.86 -7.44
CA LEU A 144 8.70 -8.46 -7.65
C LEU A 144 9.29 -9.37 -8.73
N LEU A 145 9.80 -8.79 -9.81
CA LEU A 145 10.27 -9.55 -10.97
C LEU A 145 11.78 -9.63 -11.01
N GLY A 146 12.50 -8.57 -10.62
CA GLY A 146 13.96 -8.60 -10.58
C GLY A 146 14.62 -7.28 -10.20
N PHE A 147 15.95 -7.31 -10.05
CA PHE A 147 16.79 -6.14 -9.81
C PHE A 147 17.99 -6.16 -10.76
N VAL A 148 18.33 -5.00 -11.30
CA VAL A 148 19.44 -4.82 -12.25
C VAL A 148 20.44 -3.83 -11.67
N PRO A 149 21.70 -4.24 -11.44
CA PRO A 149 22.77 -3.32 -11.06
C PRO A 149 23.27 -2.49 -12.26
N PRO A 150 23.94 -1.34 -12.04
CA PRO A 150 24.35 -0.44 -13.12
C PRO A 150 25.41 -1.06 -14.01
N LYS A 151 26.15 -2.05 -13.49
CA LYS A 151 27.22 -2.77 -14.18
C LYS A 151 26.70 -3.82 -15.18
N ASN A 152 25.41 -4.14 -15.19
CA ASN A 152 24.84 -5.11 -16.12
C ASN A 152 24.60 -4.44 -17.48
N THR A 153 25.61 -4.46 -18.35
CA THR A 153 25.53 -3.82 -19.67
C THR A 153 24.52 -4.50 -20.59
N GLU A 154 24.36 -5.82 -20.50
CA GLU A 154 23.43 -6.60 -21.33
C GLU A 154 21.99 -6.09 -21.24
N PHE A 155 21.51 -5.78 -20.03
CA PHE A 155 20.18 -5.20 -19.84
C PHE A 155 20.04 -3.82 -20.50
N TRP A 156 21.02 -2.94 -20.27
CA TRP A 156 20.96 -1.56 -20.77
C TRP A 156 21.11 -1.48 -22.30
N ASP A 157 21.90 -2.39 -22.89
CA ASP A 157 22.04 -2.54 -24.34
C ASP A 157 20.76 -3.12 -24.96
N ALA A 158 20.06 -4.00 -24.25
CA ALA A 158 18.78 -4.58 -24.70
C ALA A 158 17.59 -3.61 -24.56
N GLU A 159 17.67 -2.59 -23.72
CA GLU A 159 16.57 -1.65 -23.42
C GLU A 159 16.87 -0.18 -23.79
N PRO A 160 17.27 0.14 -25.05
CA PRO A 160 17.63 1.50 -25.45
C PRO A 160 16.46 2.49 -25.34
N GLY A 161 15.22 2.00 -25.44
CA GLY A 161 14.02 2.82 -25.25
C GLY A 161 13.85 3.32 -23.82
N LEU A 162 14.28 2.53 -22.82
CA LEU A 162 14.25 2.92 -21.42
C LEU A 162 15.31 3.99 -21.14
N THR A 163 16.53 3.78 -21.65
CA THR A 163 17.63 4.76 -21.57
C THR A 163 17.21 6.12 -22.12
N LYS A 164 16.61 6.13 -23.32
CA LYS A 164 16.08 7.36 -23.95
C LYS A 164 14.98 8.02 -23.12
N ALA A 165 14.07 7.24 -22.55
CA ALA A 165 13.02 7.79 -21.70
C ALA A 165 13.58 8.38 -20.39
N ALA A 166 14.71 7.88 -19.92
CA ALA A 166 15.34 8.26 -18.65
C ALA A 166 16.37 9.40 -18.76
N GLU A 167 16.84 9.74 -19.97
CA GLU A 167 17.99 10.63 -20.28
C GLU A 167 17.98 11.99 -19.56
N ASN A 168 16.80 12.52 -19.18
CA ASN A 168 16.65 13.80 -18.46
C ASN A 168 16.04 13.65 -17.05
N ILE A 169 15.98 12.44 -16.52
CA ILE A 169 15.28 12.12 -15.27
C ILE A 169 16.21 11.39 -14.30
N CYS A 170 17.01 10.45 -14.80
CA CYS A 170 17.96 9.65 -14.03
C CYS A 170 19.30 9.64 -14.73
N THR A 171 20.39 9.54 -13.97
CA THR A 171 21.68 9.11 -14.52
C THR A 171 21.57 7.65 -14.91
N VAL A 172 21.92 7.29 -16.14
CA VAL A 172 21.91 5.91 -16.65
C VAL A 172 23.30 5.55 -17.21
N PRO A 173 23.77 4.30 -17.07
CA PRO A 173 23.12 3.17 -16.38
C PRO A 173 23.07 3.36 -14.85
N THR A 174 22.06 2.76 -14.21
CA THR A 174 21.80 2.88 -12.76
C THR A 174 21.19 1.59 -12.19
N HIS A 175 20.79 1.60 -10.92
CA HIS A 175 19.99 0.53 -10.36
C HIS A 175 18.57 0.55 -10.95
N ALA A 176 18.07 -0.61 -11.36
CA ALA A 176 16.69 -0.78 -11.79
C ALA A 176 15.99 -1.88 -10.97
N LEU A 177 14.78 -1.60 -10.49
CA LEU A 177 13.89 -2.59 -9.89
C LEU A 177 12.74 -2.84 -10.85
N ILE A 178 12.50 -4.10 -11.20
CA ILE A 178 11.46 -4.54 -12.12
C ILE A 178 10.35 -5.19 -11.30
N ALA A 179 9.12 -4.71 -11.46
CA ALA A 179 7.97 -5.20 -10.72
C ALA A 179 6.68 -5.13 -11.54
N GLU A 180 5.65 -5.79 -11.06
CA GLU A 180 4.28 -5.65 -11.55
C GLU A 180 3.84 -4.19 -11.50
N ARG A 181 3.19 -3.76 -12.57
CA ARG A 181 2.53 -2.48 -12.68
C ARG A 181 1.17 -2.56 -11.98
N ILE A 182 1.00 -1.80 -10.91
CA ILE A 182 -0.34 -1.46 -10.42
C ILE A 182 -1.04 -0.68 -11.53
N LEU A 183 -2.14 -1.22 -12.05
CA LEU A 183 -2.87 -0.56 -13.13
C LEU A 183 -3.58 0.68 -12.56
N PRO A 184 -3.62 1.78 -13.32
CA PRO A 184 -4.37 2.94 -12.90
C PRO A 184 -5.87 2.63 -12.88
N LEU A 185 -6.61 3.36 -12.03
CA LEU A 185 -8.05 3.26 -11.97
C LEU A 185 -8.70 3.47 -13.36
N PRO A 186 -9.85 2.82 -13.63
CA PRO A 186 -10.53 2.90 -14.92
C PRO A 186 -10.81 4.35 -15.34
N ARG A 187 -10.85 4.61 -16.66
CA ARG A 187 -11.08 5.96 -17.19
C ARG A 187 -12.37 6.60 -16.66
N SER A 188 -13.44 5.82 -16.55
CA SER A 188 -14.71 6.25 -15.95
C SER A 188 -14.49 6.78 -14.53
N THR A 189 -13.84 6.01 -13.67
CA THR A 189 -13.48 6.40 -12.30
C THR A 189 -12.65 7.67 -12.27
N ARG A 190 -11.65 7.78 -13.14
CA ARG A 190 -10.79 8.97 -13.26
C ARG A 190 -11.58 10.23 -13.65
N HIS A 191 -12.51 10.10 -14.60
CA HIS A 191 -13.40 11.20 -14.98
C HIS A 191 -14.31 11.62 -13.82
N LEU A 192 -14.89 10.66 -13.08
CA LEU A 192 -15.73 10.94 -11.92
C LEU A 192 -14.94 11.66 -10.81
N LEU A 193 -13.69 11.25 -10.56
CA LEU A 193 -12.80 11.89 -9.59
C LEU A 193 -12.49 13.35 -9.98
N ILE A 194 -12.22 13.61 -11.26
CA ILE A 194 -12.04 14.98 -11.77
C ILE A 194 -13.34 15.77 -11.61
N GLU A 195 -14.49 15.17 -11.93
CA GLU A 195 -15.78 15.83 -11.85
C GLU A 195 -16.12 16.26 -10.42
N LYS A 196 -15.80 15.42 -9.43
CA LYS A 196 -16.06 15.67 -8.01
C LYS A 196 -15.05 16.63 -7.37
N TYR A 197 -13.75 16.46 -7.61
CA TYR A 197 -12.71 17.12 -6.81
C TYR A 197 -11.89 18.20 -7.56
N CYS A 198 -12.06 18.34 -8.87
CA CYS A 198 -11.43 19.43 -9.62
C CYS A 198 -12.37 20.64 -9.71
N ALA A 199 -11.84 21.84 -9.49
CA ALA A 199 -12.60 23.07 -9.68
C ALA A 199 -13.13 23.19 -11.13
N PRO A 200 -14.34 23.75 -11.37
CA PRO A 200 -14.96 23.77 -12.70
C PRO A 200 -14.06 24.30 -13.82
N ARG A 201 -13.27 25.35 -13.53
CA ARG A 201 -12.33 25.96 -14.50
C ARG A 201 -11.13 25.06 -14.84
N GLY A 202 -10.79 24.10 -13.98
CA GLY A 202 -9.66 23.19 -14.15
C GLY A 202 -10.01 21.84 -14.79
N LYS A 203 -11.30 21.47 -14.87
CA LYS A 203 -11.74 20.13 -15.30
C LYS A 203 -11.25 19.73 -16.68
N GLN A 204 -11.43 20.59 -17.69
CA GLN A 204 -10.96 20.31 -19.05
C GLN A 204 -9.44 20.13 -19.11
N LYS A 205 -8.69 20.96 -18.38
CA LYS A 205 -7.23 20.84 -18.29
C LYS A 205 -6.81 19.53 -17.60
N ALA A 206 -7.54 19.12 -16.54
CA ALA A 206 -7.28 17.86 -15.85
C ALA A 206 -7.60 16.65 -16.74
N LEU A 207 -8.72 16.67 -17.48
CA LEU A 207 -9.09 15.60 -18.42
C LEU A 207 -8.08 15.46 -19.57
N ALA A 208 -7.54 16.57 -20.06
CA ALA A 208 -6.57 16.59 -21.15
C ALA A 208 -5.13 16.26 -20.71
N ASN A 209 -4.83 16.26 -19.40
CA ASN A 209 -3.47 16.04 -18.90
C ASN A 209 -3.12 14.54 -18.91
N PRO A 210 -2.15 14.08 -19.74
CA PRO A 210 -1.80 12.67 -19.81
C PRO A 210 -1.27 12.07 -18.51
N ALA A 211 -0.70 12.87 -17.60
CA ALA A 211 -0.24 12.39 -16.29
C ALA A 211 -1.40 11.88 -15.42
N ASN A 212 -2.63 12.33 -15.69
CA ASN A 212 -3.82 11.84 -15.00
C ASN A 212 -4.27 10.45 -15.49
N ASN A 213 -3.59 9.86 -16.48
CA ASN A 213 -3.74 8.46 -16.85
C ASN A 213 -3.09 7.49 -15.86
N ASP A 214 -2.17 7.95 -15.01
CA ASP A 214 -1.46 7.13 -14.02
C ASP A 214 -2.10 7.24 -12.63
N CYS A 215 -3.42 7.26 -12.56
CA CYS A 215 -4.16 7.50 -11.32
C CYS A 215 -4.12 6.30 -10.37
N LEU A 216 -3.44 6.50 -9.24
CA LEU A 216 -3.57 5.70 -8.02
C LEU A 216 -4.05 6.63 -6.90
N VAL A 217 -4.94 6.15 -6.05
CA VAL A 217 -5.54 6.93 -4.96
C VAL A 217 -4.91 6.53 -3.63
N ARG A 218 -4.22 7.44 -2.96
CA ARG A 218 -3.70 7.23 -1.59
C ARG A 218 -4.84 7.34 -0.58
N VAL A 219 -4.96 6.34 0.29
CA VAL A 219 -6.04 6.24 1.29
C VAL A 219 -5.55 6.77 2.62
N TYR A 220 -5.98 7.97 3.02
CA TYR A 220 -5.56 8.60 4.27
C TYR A 220 -6.65 8.53 5.34
N LEU A 221 -6.58 7.52 6.21
CA LEU A 221 -7.51 7.39 7.34
C LEU A 221 -7.10 8.22 8.56
N GLY A 222 -5.84 8.68 8.62
CA GLY A 222 -5.32 9.49 9.73
C GLY A 222 -5.48 10.99 9.56
N SER A 223 -6.24 11.44 8.56
CA SER A 223 -6.38 12.86 8.24
C SER A 223 -7.75 13.17 7.65
N THR A 224 -8.41 14.18 8.21
CA THR A 224 -9.69 14.75 7.74
C THR A 224 -9.50 16.07 6.98
N ASN A 225 -8.27 16.37 6.56
CA ASN A 225 -7.91 17.63 5.88
C ASN A 225 -8.25 17.64 4.37
N GLY A 226 -9.09 16.72 3.91
CA GLY A 226 -9.49 16.64 2.50
C GLY A 226 -10.22 17.89 2.08
N LYS A 227 -9.76 18.51 0.99
CA LYS A 227 -10.37 19.72 0.43
C LYS A 227 -11.35 19.35 -0.68
N SER A 228 -12.53 19.95 -0.63
CA SER A 228 -13.43 19.97 -1.77
C SER A 228 -12.92 20.96 -2.82
N SER A 229 -12.79 20.53 -4.07
CA SER A 229 -12.48 21.40 -5.23
C SER A 229 -11.13 22.16 -5.17
N SER A 230 -10.07 21.58 -5.76
CA SER A 230 -8.78 22.27 -5.94
C SER A 230 -8.65 22.93 -7.32
N MET A 231 -8.08 24.14 -7.37
CA MET A 231 -7.68 24.80 -8.63
C MET A 231 -6.46 24.12 -9.28
N PHE A 232 -5.58 23.53 -8.48
CA PHE A 232 -4.43 22.74 -8.92
C PHE A 232 -4.73 21.27 -8.61
N PHE A 233 -5.37 20.59 -9.56
CA PHE A 233 -5.82 19.21 -9.41
C PHE A 233 -5.01 18.26 -10.28
N SER A 234 -4.60 17.13 -9.70
CA SER A 234 -3.89 16.05 -10.36
C SER A 234 -4.41 14.73 -9.81
N LEU A 235 -4.66 13.77 -10.70
CA LEU A 235 -4.95 12.39 -10.34
C LEU A 235 -3.68 11.60 -9.98
N ARG A 236 -2.52 12.10 -10.39
CA ARG A 236 -1.22 11.58 -9.94
C ARG A 236 -0.99 12.02 -8.51
N ASN A 237 -0.73 11.05 -7.63
CA ASN A 237 -0.63 11.22 -6.17
C ASN A 237 -1.91 11.81 -5.55
N LEU A 238 -3.09 11.45 -6.07
CA LEU A 238 -4.36 11.88 -5.48
C LEU A 238 -4.49 11.27 -4.08
N LYS A 239 -4.75 12.12 -3.09
CA LYS A 239 -4.94 11.75 -1.69
C LYS A 239 -6.43 11.86 -1.39
N LEU A 240 -7.07 10.77 -0.99
CA LEU A 240 -8.40 10.80 -0.41
C LEU A 240 -8.29 10.71 1.11
N HIS A 241 -8.70 11.78 1.76
CA HIS A 241 -8.72 11.92 3.21
C HIS A 241 -9.98 11.28 3.79
N LEU A 242 -9.94 10.94 5.08
CA LEU A 242 -11.03 10.25 5.77
C LEU A 242 -12.38 10.94 5.59
N ASN A 243 -12.43 12.26 5.67
CA ASN A 243 -13.67 13.02 5.46
C ASN A 243 -14.25 12.83 4.04
N GLN A 244 -13.42 12.67 3.03
CA GLN A 244 -13.84 12.40 1.64
C GLN A 244 -14.26 10.94 1.47
N LEU A 245 -13.61 10.00 2.16
CA LEU A 245 -14.00 8.59 2.15
C LEU A 245 -15.39 8.41 2.80
N ILE A 246 -15.64 9.11 3.91
CA ILE A 246 -16.95 9.17 4.58
C ILE A 246 -17.99 9.83 3.65
N GLU A 247 -17.66 10.95 3.01
CA GLU A 247 -18.55 11.64 2.07
C GLU A 247 -18.99 10.72 0.92
N LEU A 248 -18.07 9.91 0.39
CA LEU A 248 -18.35 8.92 -0.64
C LEU A 248 -19.01 7.63 -0.10
N ASN A 249 -19.25 7.55 1.21
CA ASN A 249 -19.77 6.36 1.89
C ASN A 249 -18.97 5.09 1.53
N LEU A 250 -17.63 5.21 1.48
CA LEU A 250 -16.72 4.07 1.36
C LEU A 250 -16.57 3.38 2.70
N ASP A 251 -16.33 2.07 2.66
CA ASP A 251 -16.18 1.24 3.87
C ASP A 251 -14.83 1.51 4.56
N ILE A 252 -14.82 2.50 5.44
CA ILE A 252 -13.63 2.91 6.18
C ILE A 252 -13.15 1.87 7.20
N GLU A 253 -14.05 1.02 7.70
CA GLU A 253 -13.72 -0.05 8.64
C GLU A 253 -12.97 -1.16 7.91
N GLU A 254 -13.44 -1.57 6.73
CA GLU A 254 -12.75 -2.54 5.89
C GLU A 254 -11.37 -2.02 5.45
N LEU A 255 -11.26 -0.77 5.02
CA LEU A 255 -9.96 -0.16 4.67
C LEU A 255 -9.00 -0.18 5.87
N ALA A 256 -9.50 0.14 7.07
CA ALA A 256 -8.72 0.13 8.30
C ALA A 256 -8.27 -1.28 8.72
N ARG A 257 -9.16 -2.28 8.62
CA ARG A 257 -8.89 -3.69 8.90
C ARG A 257 -7.74 -4.21 8.02
N ARG A 258 -7.81 -3.95 6.71
CA ARG A 258 -6.79 -4.34 5.72
C ARG A 258 -5.41 -3.75 6.04
N MET A 259 -5.35 -2.48 6.45
CA MET A 259 -4.11 -1.85 6.91
C MET A 259 -3.57 -2.50 8.19
N GLY A 260 -4.45 -2.89 9.12
CA GLY A 260 -4.09 -3.60 10.35
C GLY A 260 -3.43 -4.95 10.08
N ILE A 261 -3.98 -5.75 9.17
CA ILE A 261 -3.40 -7.05 8.76
C ILE A 261 -2.02 -6.87 8.14
N ALA A 262 -1.90 -5.94 7.19
CA ALA A 262 -0.66 -5.68 6.49
C ALA A 262 0.46 -5.26 7.46
N LEU A 263 0.17 -4.37 8.41
CA LEU A 263 1.14 -3.95 9.43
C LEU A 263 1.50 -5.08 10.41
N ALA A 264 0.55 -5.94 10.79
CA ALA A 264 0.85 -7.08 11.65
C ALA A 264 1.89 -8.01 11.00
N VAL A 265 1.71 -8.30 9.70
CA VAL A 265 2.68 -9.08 8.93
C VAL A 265 4.02 -8.36 8.79
N MET A 266 4.04 -7.06 8.50
CA MET A 266 5.29 -6.30 8.38
C MET A 266 6.06 -6.21 9.70
N HIS A 267 5.38 -5.97 10.82
CA HIS A 267 6.01 -5.81 12.13
C HIS A 267 6.51 -7.14 12.69
N TRP A 268 5.70 -8.19 12.65
CA TRP A 268 5.98 -9.41 13.40
C TRP A 268 6.44 -10.56 12.52
N GLY A 269 5.84 -10.71 11.33
CA GLY A 269 6.28 -11.70 10.36
C GLY A 269 7.58 -11.29 9.69
N ALA A 270 7.63 -10.06 9.17
CA ALA A 270 8.79 -9.55 8.46
C ALA A 270 9.81 -8.91 9.40
N LYS A 271 9.47 -8.66 10.68
CA LYS A 271 10.36 -7.96 11.62
C LYS A 271 10.85 -6.64 11.04
N THR A 272 9.93 -5.79 10.58
CA THR A 272 10.22 -4.47 10.00
C THR A 272 9.40 -3.35 10.64
N ASP A 273 9.80 -2.08 10.48
CA ASP A 273 9.08 -0.93 11.06
C ASP A 273 7.99 -0.34 10.17
N ALA A 274 7.82 -0.85 8.94
CA ALA A 274 6.88 -0.32 7.94
C ALA A 274 7.05 1.19 7.67
N ARG A 275 8.28 1.71 7.74
CA ARG A 275 8.56 3.13 7.43
C ARG A 275 8.37 3.45 5.94
N ASP A 276 7.68 4.56 5.70
CA ASP A 276 7.33 5.14 4.40
C ASP A 276 6.45 4.27 3.49
N VAL A 277 5.87 3.18 4.00
CA VAL A 277 4.96 2.34 3.21
C VAL A 277 3.70 3.11 2.83
N GLU A 278 3.26 2.95 1.58
CA GLU A 278 2.12 3.64 1.02
C GLU A 278 0.97 2.68 0.74
N PHE A 279 -0.25 3.06 1.13
CA PHE A 279 -1.48 2.33 0.81
C PHE A 279 -2.29 3.06 -0.26
N VAL A 280 -2.55 2.37 -1.38
CA VAL A 280 -3.25 2.96 -2.53
C VAL A 280 -4.38 2.08 -3.04
N LEU A 281 -5.42 2.71 -3.60
CA LEU A 281 -6.37 2.06 -4.49
C LEU A 281 -5.84 2.15 -5.93
N GLY A 282 -5.75 0.99 -6.55
CA GLY A 282 -5.39 0.83 -7.95
C GLY A 282 -6.19 -0.31 -8.55
N SER A 283 -5.88 -0.68 -9.78
CA SER A 283 -6.53 -1.79 -10.46
C SER A 283 -5.61 -3.00 -10.63
N SER A 284 -6.18 -4.19 -10.59
CA SER A 284 -5.58 -5.45 -11.05
C SER A 284 -6.28 -5.95 -12.32
N SER A 285 -5.63 -6.82 -13.09
CA SER A 285 -6.30 -7.60 -14.14
C SER A 285 -7.02 -8.79 -13.52
N THR A 286 -8.22 -9.13 -14.01
CA THR A 286 -9.03 -10.23 -13.46
C THR A 286 -8.47 -11.62 -13.76
N LYS A 287 -7.53 -11.77 -14.70
CA LYS A 287 -6.81 -13.04 -14.90
C LYS A 287 -5.54 -13.06 -14.04
N LYS A 288 -5.53 -13.94 -13.02
CA LYS A 288 -4.33 -14.28 -12.26
C LYS A 288 -3.31 -14.88 -13.24
N ALA A 289 -2.25 -14.14 -13.60
CA ALA A 289 -1.12 -14.73 -14.29
C ALA A 289 -0.50 -15.80 -13.37
N THR A 290 -0.69 -17.07 -13.74
CA THR A 290 0.03 -18.23 -13.20
C THR A 290 1.46 -18.17 -13.69
N LEU A 291 2.26 -17.32 -13.04
CA LEU A 291 3.71 -17.42 -13.04
C LEU A 291 4.06 -18.08 -11.70
N GLU A 292 4.37 -19.37 -11.77
CA GLU A 292 5.01 -20.11 -10.68
C GLU A 292 6.47 -19.63 -10.64
N ASP A 293 6.82 -18.81 -9.65
CA ASP A 293 8.07 -18.04 -9.63
C ASP A 293 9.25 -18.84 -9.01
N ASP A 294 10.32 -19.06 -9.80
CA ASP A 294 11.65 -19.62 -9.47
C ASP A 294 12.52 -18.75 -8.50
N LEU A 295 11.91 -17.85 -7.71
CA LEU A 295 12.62 -16.84 -6.89
C LEU A 295 13.19 -17.37 -5.56
N ASP A 296 12.90 -18.62 -5.18
CA ASP A 296 13.27 -19.20 -3.88
C ASP A 296 14.71 -19.75 -3.82
N ASN A 297 15.44 -19.79 -4.94
CA ASN A 297 16.80 -20.35 -5.00
C ASN A 297 17.92 -19.32 -4.76
N ILE A 298 17.59 -18.09 -4.37
CA ILE A 298 18.57 -17.01 -4.21
C ILE A 298 18.78 -16.72 -2.72
N GLU A 299 19.96 -17.05 -2.23
CA GLU A 299 20.41 -16.79 -0.85
C GLU A 299 20.44 -15.27 -0.56
N ASP A 300 20.09 -14.87 0.66
CA ASP A 300 19.91 -13.46 1.07
C ASP A 300 21.22 -12.63 1.01
N ASP A 301 22.38 -13.31 0.96
CA ASP A 301 23.72 -12.71 0.98
C ASP A 301 24.41 -12.71 -0.41
N ALA A 302 23.73 -13.17 -1.46
CA ALA A 302 24.31 -13.32 -2.79
C ALA A 302 24.50 -11.97 -3.53
N GLU A 303 25.57 -11.86 -4.34
CA GLU A 303 25.74 -10.73 -5.27
C GLU A 303 24.55 -10.62 -6.25
N ALA A 304 24.19 -9.40 -6.65
CA ALA A 304 23.05 -9.14 -7.52
C ALA A 304 23.15 -9.88 -8.87
N GLN A 305 22.27 -10.86 -9.10
CA GLN A 305 22.12 -11.59 -10.36
C GLN A 305 20.74 -11.34 -10.99
N TYR A 306 20.64 -11.52 -12.31
CA TYR A 306 19.39 -11.39 -13.05
C TYR A 306 18.43 -12.52 -12.67
N VAL A 307 17.20 -12.15 -12.36
CA VAL A 307 16.09 -13.08 -12.06
C VAL A 307 14.86 -12.54 -12.78
N GLY A 308 14.14 -13.40 -13.49
CA GLY A 308 12.92 -13.04 -14.22
C GLY A 308 12.77 -13.79 -15.55
N PRO A 309 11.55 -13.87 -16.11
CA PRO A 309 11.30 -14.54 -17.38
C PRO A 309 11.89 -13.78 -18.57
N SER A 310 12.33 -14.53 -19.59
CA SER A 310 12.96 -14.00 -20.81
C SER A 310 12.01 -13.17 -21.70
N THR A 311 10.68 -13.35 -21.59
CA THR A 311 9.67 -12.53 -22.28
C THR A 311 8.33 -12.48 -21.50
N TYR A 312 7.58 -11.38 -21.65
CA TYR A 312 6.28 -11.14 -20.98
C TYR A 312 5.09 -11.08 -21.97
N ARG A 313 5.22 -11.61 -23.18
CA ARG A 313 4.25 -11.37 -24.28
C ARG A 313 3.06 -12.34 -24.20
N GLY A 314 1.82 -11.83 -24.10
CA GLY A 314 0.58 -12.59 -24.38
C GLY A 314 -0.21 -13.14 -23.19
N LEU A 315 0.08 -12.74 -21.94
CA LEU A 315 -0.63 -13.22 -20.73
C LEU A 315 -1.69 -12.26 -20.19
N GLU A 316 -1.93 -11.13 -20.84
CA GLU A 316 -2.51 -9.95 -20.17
C GLU A 316 -3.93 -9.65 -20.69
N ASP A 317 -4.94 -9.86 -19.82
CA ASP A 317 -6.32 -9.44 -20.05
C ASP A 317 -6.54 -8.08 -19.38
N PHE A 318 -6.49 -7.01 -20.18
CA PHE A 318 -6.73 -5.65 -19.71
C PHE A 318 -8.19 -5.21 -19.82
N PHE A 319 -9.11 -6.11 -20.22
CA PHE A 319 -10.49 -5.76 -20.54
C PHE A 319 -11.34 -5.54 -19.30
N CYS A 320 -11.07 -6.26 -18.21
CA CYS A 320 -11.74 -6.08 -16.93
C CYS A 320 -10.72 -5.71 -15.85
N ARG A 321 -10.98 -4.60 -15.17
CA ARG A 321 -10.14 -4.10 -14.08
C ARG A 321 -10.92 -4.18 -12.77
N GLU A 322 -10.28 -4.74 -11.76
CA GLU A 322 -10.82 -4.84 -10.42
C GLU A 322 -10.11 -3.83 -9.51
N THR A 323 -10.87 -3.02 -8.76
CA THR A 323 -10.30 -2.08 -7.79
C THR A 323 -9.83 -2.83 -6.56
N GLU A 324 -8.55 -2.66 -6.22
CA GLU A 324 -7.85 -3.40 -5.17
C GLU A 324 -7.05 -2.43 -4.28
N MET A 325 -6.83 -2.83 -3.03
CA MET A 325 -5.89 -2.15 -2.15
C MET A 325 -4.48 -2.71 -2.33
N TRP A 326 -3.53 -1.83 -2.57
CA TRP A 326 -2.13 -2.16 -2.74
C TRP A 326 -1.27 -1.51 -1.66
N VAL A 327 -0.19 -2.19 -1.29
CA VAL A 327 0.90 -1.61 -0.50
C VAL A 327 2.19 -1.57 -1.31
N LEU A 328 2.90 -0.44 -1.24
CA LEU A 328 4.12 -0.18 -2.01
C LEU A 328 5.06 0.80 -1.29
N ASP A 329 6.20 1.08 -1.92
CA ASP A 329 7.31 1.92 -1.44
C ASP A 329 7.97 1.35 -0.17
N PHE A 330 8.90 0.41 -0.36
CA PHE A 330 9.61 -0.23 0.76
C PHE A 330 11.03 0.31 0.94
N ASN A 331 11.38 1.39 0.24
CA ASN A 331 12.74 1.94 0.18
C ASN A 331 13.29 2.45 1.52
N GLN A 332 12.43 2.88 2.45
CA GLN A 332 12.83 3.36 3.79
C GLN A 332 12.54 2.36 4.92
N VAL A 333 11.98 1.19 4.61
CA VAL A 333 11.65 0.19 5.62
C VAL A 333 12.93 -0.34 6.27
N ARG A 334 12.93 -0.44 7.60
CA ARG A 334 14.06 -0.94 8.40
C ARG A 334 13.67 -2.22 9.11
N ASN A 335 14.65 -3.10 9.36
CA ASN A 335 14.46 -4.25 10.22
C ASN A 335 14.32 -3.80 11.69
N ILE A 336 13.48 -4.49 12.46
CA ILE A 336 13.26 -4.28 13.89
C ILE A 336 13.52 -5.56 14.67
N THR A 337 13.84 -5.40 15.95
CA THR A 337 13.94 -6.49 16.91
C THR A 337 12.58 -6.76 17.56
N SER A 338 12.32 -8.00 17.98
CA SER A 338 11.10 -8.39 18.70
C SER A 338 11.20 -8.00 20.19
N ASN A 339 11.36 -6.70 20.46
CA ASN A 339 11.45 -6.12 21.80
C ASN A 339 10.98 -4.66 21.80
N ASP A 340 11.10 -3.98 22.94
CA ASP A 340 10.64 -2.60 23.11
C ASP A 340 11.36 -1.58 22.20
N ALA A 341 12.61 -1.83 21.84
CA ALA A 341 13.33 -0.99 20.89
C ALA A 341 12.74 -1.10 19.47
N GLY A 342 12.36 -2.31 19.06
CA GLY A 342 11.66 -2.50 17.79
C GLY A 342 10.26 -1.89 17.77
N VAL A 343 9.52 -2.01 18.87
CA VAL A 343 8.23 -1.31 19.05
C VAL A 343 8.41 0.20 18.88
N ALA A 344 9.44 0.78 19.52
CA ALA A 344 9.71 2.21 19.42
C ALA A 344 10.00 2.66 17.97
N LEU A 345 10.74 1.86 17.19
CA LEU A 345 10.98 2.14 15.76
C LEU A 345 9.70 2.08 14.92
N ALA A 346 8.81 1.12 15.18
CA ALA A 346 7.53 1.02 14.50
C ALA A 346 6.61 2.22 14.84
N VAL A 347 6.58 2.67 16.09
CA VAL A 347 5.84 3.89 16.49
C VAL A 347 6.46 5.14 15.85
N GLU A 348 7.80 5.21 15.77
CA GLU A 348 8.51 6.28 15.06
C GLU A 348 8.13 6.31 13.57
N ALA A 349 8.02 5.16 12.92
CA ALA A 349 7.58 5.06 11.53
C ALA A 349 6.17 5.64 11.36
N VAL A 350 5.19 5.28 12.20
CA VAL A 350 3.84 5.86 12.17
C VAL A 350 3.84 7.39 12.35
N LYS A 351 4.78 7.92 13.15
CA LYS A 351 4.93 9.37 13.34
C LYS A 351 5.39 10.09 12.08
N LEU A 352 6.25 9.45 11.28
CA LEU A 352 6.92 10.04 10.13
C LEU A 352 6.20 9.80 8.82
N ASN A 353 5.47 8.68 8.70
CA ASN A 353 4.70 8.35 7.52
C ASN A 353 3.61 9.40 7.27
N ASP A 354 3.23 9.52 6.00
CA ASP A 354 1.97 10.16 5.61
C ASP A 354 0.78 9.54 6.39
N PRO A 355 -0.35 10.26 6.56
CA PRO A 355 -1.42 9.88 7.48
C PRO A 355 -2.33 8.76 6.92
N TYR A 356 -1.75 7.63 6.50
CA TYR A 356 -2.47 6.44 6.04
C TYR A 356 -3.30 5.82 7.17
N PHE A 357 -2.70 5.63 8.34
CA PHE A 357 -3.31 4.90 9.46
C PHE A 357 -4.33 5.75 10.23
N PRO A 358 -5.47 5.18 10.68
CA PRO A 358 -6.40 5.85 11.58
C PRO A 358 -5.70 6.32 12.86
N LYS A 359 -6.27 7.31 13.54
CA LYS A 359 -5.71 7.88 14.77
C LYS A 359 -6.63 7.63 15.97
N PRO A 360 -6.07 7.33 17.16
CA PRO A 360 -6.83 7.26 18.39
C PRO A 360 -7.27 8.65 18.86
N LEU A 361 -8.04 8.69 19.96
CA LEU A 361 -8.43 9.92 20.67
C LEU A 361 -9.14 10.91 19.74
N LYS A 362 -10.13 10.43 18.99
CA LYS A 362 -10.94 11.26 18.10
C LYS A 362 -12.35 11.41 18.62
N GLU A 363 -12.97 12.55 18.29
CA GLU A 363 -14.33 12.88 18.70
C GLU A 363 -15.36 12.24 17.76
N SER A 364 -15.08 12.25 16.46
CA SER A 364 -15.97 11.71 15.43
C SER A 364 -16.14 10.21 15.57
N GLU A 365 -17.39 9.75 15.49
CA GLU A 365 -17.72 8.31 15.55
C GLU A 365 -17.04 7.53 14.41
N ALA A 366 -16.99 8.10 13.20
CA ALA A 366 -16.34 7.46 12.06
C ALA A 366 -14.82 7.30 12.27
N GLU A 367 -14.16 8.27 12.93
CA GLU A 367 -12.74 8.15 13.28
C GLU A 367 -12.51 7.06 14.33
N LYS A 368 -13.40 6.97 15.34
CA LYS A 368 -13.35 5.91 16.37
C LYS A 368 -13.57 4.53 15.76
N GLN A 369 -14.53 4.39 14.84
CA GLN A 369 -14.81 3.14 14.13
C GLN A 369 -13.60 2.69 13.30
N ALA A 370 -13.01 3.59 12.50
CA ALA A 370 -11.80 3.29 11.74
C ALA A 370 -10.63 2.88 12.65
N TRP A 371 -10.41 3.60 13.76
CA TRP A 371 -9.37 3.23 14.73
C TRP A 371 -9.63 1.85 15.35
N LYS A 372 -10.87 1.59 15.80
CA LYS A 372 -11.26 0.30 16.37
C LYS A 372 -11.03 -0.84 15.38
N ALA A 373 -11.53 -0.72 14.15
CA ALA A 373 -11.36 -1.74 13.11
C ALA A 373 -9.87 -2.02 12.82
N PHE A 374 -9.05 -0.98 12.74
CA PHE A 374 -7.60 -1.13 12.62
C PHE A 374 -6.97 -1.86 13.81
N THR A 375 -7.26 -1.41 15.04
CA THR A 375 -6.66 -1.97 16.27
C THR A 375 -7.05 -3.43 16.48
N VAL A 376 -8.33 -3.77 16.34
CA VAL A 376 -8.82 -5.16 16.47
C VAL A 376 -8.08 -6.04 15.47
N SER A 377 -8.10 -5.65 14.19
CA SER A 377 -7.47 -6.44 13.14
C SER A 377 -5.95 -6.57 13.33
N TYR A 378 -5.27 -5.49 13.70
CA TYR A 378 -3.83 -5.51 13.94
C TYR A 378 -3.47 -6.44 15.08
N LEU A 379 -4.16 -6.34 16.23
CA LEU A 379 -3.86 -7.14 17.41
C LEU A 379 -4.11 -8.63 17.18
N GLU A 380 -5.27 -8.99 16.61
CA GLU A 380 -5.61 -10.39 16.34
C GLU A 380 -4.58 -11.06 15.43
N ASN A 381 -4.24 -10.42 14.31
CA ASN A 381 -3.27 -10.97 13.36
C ASN A 381 -1.85 -10.98 13.93
N SER A 382 -1.48 -9.97 14.73
CA SER A 382 -0.19 -9.94 15.41
C SER A 382 -0.05 -11.09 16.41
N THR A 383 -1.08 -11.37 17.19
CA THR A 383 -1.11 -12.49 18.13
C THR A 383 -0.94 -13.81 17.39
N THR A 384 -1.72 -14.07 16.34
CA THR A 384 -1.58 -15.30 15.54
C THR A 384 -0.16 -15.48 14.99
N ILE A 385 0.43 -14.41 14.45
CA ILE A 385 1.79 -14.46 13.89
C ILE A 385 2.83 -14.79 14.98
N LEU A 386 2.71 -14.17 16.15
CA LEU A 386 3.67 -14.34 17.24
C LEU A 386 3.50 -15.69 17.95
N GLU A 387 2.28 -16.20 18.10
CA GLU A 387 2.01 -17.55 18.61
C GLU A 387 2.66 -18.60 17.69
N GLN A 388 2.49 -18.47 16.37
CA GLN A 388 3.18 -19.34 15.41
C GLN A 388 4.71 -19.21 15.52
N ALA A 389 5.24 -18.02 15.80
CA ALA A 389 6.67 -17.84 15.99
C ALA A 389 7.19 -18.55 17.27
N LEU A 390 6.44 -18.49 18.38
CA LEU A 390 6.76 -19.20 19.63
C LEU A 390 6.70 -20.72 19.48
N GLU A 391 5.77 -21.23 18.68
CA GLU A 391 5.69 -22.67 18.39
C GLU A 391 6.92 -23.17 17.61
N ASN A 392 7.45 -22.32 16.72
CA ASN A 392 8.59 -22.65 15.86
C ASN A 392 9.96 -22.41 16.53
N ASP A 393 10.04 -21.49 17.49
CA ASP A 393 11.28 -21.12 18.19
C ASP A 393 11.08 -21.11 19.72
N LYS A 394 11.58 -22.18 20.37
CA LYS A 394 11.47 -22.37 21.81
C LYS A 394 12.37 -21.46 22.64
N GLU A 395 13.34 -20.77 22.01
CA GLU A 395 14.19 -19.79 22.70
C GLU A 395 13.50 -18.43 22.81
N LEU A 396 12.42 -18.23 22.05
CA LEU A 396 11.66 -17.00 22.05
C LEU A 396 10.74 -16.95 23.27
N GLY A 397 10.89 -15.90 24.08
CA GLY A 397 10.11 -15.74 25.31
C GLY A 397 8.67 -15.27 25.06
N GLY A 398 7.74 -15.71 25.90
CA GLY A 398 6.31 -15.37 25.79
C GLY A 398 6.01 -13.87 25.93
N GLU A 399 6.96 -13.07 26.42
CA GLU A 399 6.83 -11.61 26.53
C GLU A 399 6.63 -10.91 25.18
N ILE A 400 6.99 -11.56 24.05
CA ILE A 400 6.79 -10.98 22.72
C ILE A 400 5.29 -10.73 22.43
N LEU A 401 4.39 -11.52 23.04
CA LEU A 401 2.94 -11.40 22.85
C LEU A 401 2.39 -10.06 23.37
N ALA A 402 3.12 -9.37 24.24
CA ALA A 402 2.75 -8.04 24.72
C ALA A 402 3.17 -6.91 23.75
N LEU A 403 4.08 -7.15 22.81
CA LEU A 403 4.64 -6.12 21.93
C LEU A 403 3.60 -5.45 21.00
N PRO A 404 2.62 -6.18 20.40
CA PRO A 404 1.57 -5.56 19.61
C PRO A 404 0.74 -4.54 20.41
N ARG A 405 0.42 -4.87 21.67
CA ARG A 405 -0.25 -3.94 22.60
C ARG A 405 0.60 -2.70 22.86
N LYS A 406 1.90 -2.88 23.14
CA LYS A 406 2.82 -1.75 23.35
C LYS A 406 2.89 -0.82 22.13
N PHE A 407 2.86 -1.38 20.92
CA PHE A 407 2.81 -0.58 19.69
C PHE A 407 1.53 0.29 19.61
N VAL A 408 0.36 -0.30 19.85
CA VAL A 408 -0.92 0.45 19.80
C VAL A 408 -0.93 1.55 20.86
N LEU A 409 -0.49 1.25 22.09
CA LEU A 409 -0.38 2.25 23.15
C LEU A 409 0.64 3.35 22.81
N GLY A 410 1.74 3.02 22.14
CA GLY A 410 2.70 4.00 21.65
C GLY A 410 2.09 5.00 20.65
N ILE A 411 1.15 4.56 19.81
CA ILE A 411 0.39 5.46 18.92
C ILE A 411 -0.56 6.36 19.73
N VAL A 412 -1.21 5.82 20.77
CA VAL A 412 -2.07 6.60 21.67
C VAL A 412 -1.28 7.72 22.34
N GLU A 413 -0.10 7.39 22.90
CA GLU A 413 0.77 8.40 23.52
C GLU A 413 1.29 9.43 22.51
N LEU A 414 1.65 9.00 21.30
CA LEU A 414 2.04 9.91 20.22
C LEU A 414 0.94 10.93 19.91
N GLU A 415 -0.33 10.52 19.94
CA GLU A 415 -1.45 11.43 19.68
C GLU A 415 -1.74 12.34 20.88
N LYS A 416 -1.61 11.86 22.13
CA LYS A 416 -1.68 12.71 23.34
C LYS A 416 -0.63 13.82 23.28
N GLU A 417 0.62 13.49 22.96
CA GLU A 417 1.69 14.50 22.80
C GLU A 417 1.38 15.53 21.72
N ARG A 418 0.70 15.13 20.63
CA ARG A 418 0.30 16.04 19.55
C ARG A 418 -0.83 16.97 20.00
N MET A 419 -1.77 16.48 20.80
CA MET A 419 -2.85 17.29 21.39
C MET A 419 -2.29 18.34 22.35
N THR A 420 -1.46 17.94 23.32
CA THR A 420 -0.84 18.87 24.28
C THR A 420 -0.01 19.94 23.58
N ARG A 421 0.74 19.59 22.53
CA ARG A 421 1.51 20.57 21.73
C ARG A 421 0.63 21.58 21.00
N ARG A 422 -0.57 21.20 20.58
CA ARG A 422 -1.53 22.12 19.93
C ARG A 422 -2.18 23.05 20.94
N GLU A 423 -2.54 22.54 22.11
CA GLU A 423 -3.09 23.34 23.20
C GLU A 423 -2.08 24.40 23.67
N GLY A 424 -0.82 24.00 23.89
CA GLY A 424 0.25 24.91 24.29
C GLY A 424 0.70 25.90 23.20
N ALA A 425 0.37 25.66 21.93
CA ALA A 425 0.62 26.61 20.83
C ALA A 425 -0.54 27.61 20.62
N ASN A 426 -1.72 27.31 21.18
CA ASN A 426 -2.92 28.14 21.09
C ASN A 426 -3.18 28.94 22.38
N ALA A 427 -2.44 28.67 23.45
CA ALA A 427 -2.39 29.45 24.69
C ALA A 427 -1.29 30.52 24.60
#